data_AF-A0A1F9BNF9-F1
#
_entry.id   AF-A0A1F9BNF9-F1
#
_cell.length_a   1.000
_cell.length_b   1.000
_cell.length_c   1.000
_cell.angle_alpha   90.00
_cell.angle_beta   90.00
_cell.angle_gamma   90.00
#
_symmetry.space_group_name_H-M   'P 1'
#
loop_
_entity.id
_entity.type
_entity.pdbx_description
1 polymer ?
#
loop_
_entity_poly.entity_id
_entity_poly.type
_entity_poly.pdbx_seq_one_letter_code
_entity_poly.pdbx_strand_id
1 'polypeptide(L)'
;MWNFLVNTLSIAYVQLVILCLFIWYFLSHRKDPRMPVSRVGIIRMVILLLIFLYFLMSWASGIRQALAEAAVFGMFLINLFLLNQLILSRVERPYRDALDAYCRDPQNPENLDAIWSAGKRFYYLRYVFSSIFSGETPTRFLHEIAAGRIRDDVQDSLRQHGLTQHFISLKGMIAYLEGLLAQDEFLPQEFKDLVQKELQEFQKHPWVEGQINEYLRLSLENPEKIHNPEWSQLWEKTSATK
;
A
#
# COMPACT_ATOMS: atom_id res chain seq x y z
N MET A 1 22.31 18.77 41.77
CA MET A 1 23.20 17.97 40.90
C MET A 1 22.86 16.48 40.94
N TRP A 2 22.75 15.84 42.11
CA TRP A 2 22.39 14.41 42.24
C TRP A 2 21.00 14.07 41.70
N ASN A 3 19.96 14.83 42.06
CA ASN A 3 18.60 14.62 41.52
C ASN A 3 18.52 14.84 40.00
N PHE A 4 19.37 15.69 39.43
CA PHE A 4 19.43 15.92 37.99
C PHE A 4 20.09 14.74 37.28
N LEU A 5 21.27 14.30 37.75
CA LEU A 5 21.96 13.12 37.24
C LEU A 5 21.08 11.87 37.33
N VAL A 6 20.38 11.66 38.46
CA VAL A 6 19.44 10.54 38.63
C VAL A 6 18.26 10.65 37.65
N ASN A 7 17.74 11.86 37.40
CA ASN A 7 16.69 12.05 36.39
C ASN A 7 17.19 11.73 34.98
N THR A 8 18.34 12.28 34.57
CA THR A 8 18.91 12.05 33.23
C THR A 8 19.33 10.59 33.03
N LEU A 9 19.90 9.95 34.06
CA LEU A 9 20.21 8.52 34.09
C LEU A 9 18.95 7.67 33.93
N SER A 10 17.91 7.97 34.73
CA SER A 10 16.63 7.27 34.65
C SER A 10 16.00 7.40 33.25
N ILE A 11 16.08 8.58 32.62
CA ILE A 11 15.52 8.80 31.28
C ILE A 11 16.26 7.98 30.22
N ALA A 12 17.59 7.90 30.29
CA ALA A 12 18.39 7.10 29.34
C ALA A 12 18.06 5.60 29.44
N TYR A 13 17.93 5.06 30.67
CA TYR A 13 17.52 3.67 30.88
C TYR A 13 16.10 3.41 30.37
N VAL A 14 15.18 4.35 30.55
CA VAL A 14 13.83 4.26 29.97
C VAL A 14 13.88 4.18 28.45
N GLN A 15 14.72 4.99 27.78
CA GLN A 15 14.89 4.90 26.32
C GLN A 15 15.44 3.55 25.87
N LEU A 16 16.39 2.98 26.61
CA LEU A 16 16.93 1.65 26.33
C LEU A 16 15.85 0.56 26.45
N VAL A 17 15.05 0.59 27.53
CA VAL A 17 13.95 -0.37 27.73
C VAL A 17 12.93 -0.27 26.60
N ILE A 18 12.53 0.94 26.21
CA ILE A 18 11.62 1.18 25.09
C ILE A 18 12.18 0.60 23.78
N LEU A 19 13.46 0.81 23.51
CA LEU A 19 14.10 0.24 22.32
C LEU A 19 14.08 -1.30 22.37
N CYS A 20 14.40 -1.91 23.51
CA CYS A 20 14.31 -3.36 23.67
C CYS A 20 12.89 -3.89 23.40
N LEU A 21 11.86 -3.18 23.85
CA LEU A 21 10.46 -3.53 23.54
C LEU A 21 10.16 -3.44 22.04
N PHE A 22 10.66 -2.41 21.34
CA PHE A 22 10.50 -2.30 19.88
C PHE A 22 11.23 -3.41 19.11
N ILE A 23 12.46 -3.74 19.51
CA ILE A 23 13.22 -4.85 18.92
C ILE A 23 12.48 -6.17 19.15
N TRP A 24 12.01 -6.42 20.37
CA TRP A 24 11.23 -7.60 20.70
C TRP A 24 9.96 -7.69 19.84
N TYR A 25 9.19 -6.60 19.76
CA TYR A 25 7.99 -6.54 18.93
C TYR A 25 8.29 -6.85 17.46
N PHE A 26 9.34 -6.23 16.91
CA PHE A 26 9.75 -6.41 15.52
C PHE A 26 10.17 -7.86 15.25
N LEU A 27 10.97 -8.46 16.13
CA LEU A 27 11.40 -9.85 16.01
C LEU A 27 10.22 -10.83 16.12
N SER A 28 9.26 -10.55 17.00
CA SER A 28 8.05 -11.37 17.17
C SER A 28 7.14 -11.30 15.94
N HIS A 29 7.06 -10.15 15.27
CA HIS A 29 6.16 -9.94 14.12
C HIS A 29 6.86 -10.04 12.76
N ARG A 30 8.16 -10.35 12.71
CA ARG A 30 8.95 -10.44 11.46
C ARG A 30 8.43 -11.48 10.46
N LYS A 31 7.68 -12.48 10.94
CA LYS A 31 7.13 -13.58 10.15
C LYS A 31 5.70 -13.33 9.66
N ASP A 32 5.11 -12.17 9.97
CA ASP A 32 3.76 -11.85 9.53
C ASP A 32 3.76 -11.56 8.02
N PRO A 33 3.18 -12.43 7.17
CA PRO A 33 3.19 -12.27 5.71
C PRO A 33 2.39 -11.04 5.24
N ARG A 34 1.61 -10.43 6.14
CA ARG A 34 0.77 -9.25 5.86
C ARG A 34 1.50 -7.92 6.03
N MET A 35 2.81 -7.92 6.30
CA MET A 35 3.65 -6.72 6.29
C MET A 35 4.51 -6.67 5.01
N PRO A 36 4.13 -5.92 3.96
CA PRO A 36 4.79 -5.95 2.66
C PRO A 36 6.21 -5.33 2.65
N VAL A 37 6.64 -4.70 3.74
CA VAL A 37 7.85 -3.85 3.81
C VAL A 37 9.04 -4.53 4.51
N SER A 38 8.96 -5.85 4.70
CA SER A 38 9.88 -6.62 5.58
C SER A 38 11.38 -6.48 5.24
N ARG A 39 11.78 -6.36 3.97
CA ARG A 39 13.22 -6.30 3.62
C ARG A 39 13.88 -4.94 3.78
N VAL A 40 13.21 -3.86 3.35
CA VAL A 40 13.70 -2.48 3.55
C VAL A 40 13.62 -2.08 5.03
N GLY A 41 12.65 -2.64 5.76
CA GLY A 41 12.48 -2.42 7.19
C GLY A 41 13.66 -2.91 8.04
N ILE A 42 14.24 -4.08 7.72
CA ILE A 42 15.37 -4.65 8.49
C ILE A 42 16.62 -3.77 8.38
N ILE A 43 17.00 -3.38 7.15
CA ILE A 43 18.19 -2.54 6.94
C ILE A 43 18.02 -1.20 7.67
N ARG A 44 16.84 -0.58 7.56
CA ARG A 44 16.52 0.65 8.28
C ARG A 44 16.58 0.48 9.80
N MET A 45 16.08 -0.64 10.33
CA MET A 45 16.16 -0.97 11.77
C MET A 45 17.61 -1.12 12.24
N VAL A 46 18.47 -1.78 11.46
CA VAL A 46 19.90 -1.93 11.78
C VAL A 46 20.60 -0.57 11.81
N ILE A 47 20.33 0.29 10.82
CA ILE A 47 20.87 1.66 10.79
C ILE A 47 20.43 2.46 12.03
N LEU A 48 19.13 2.43 12.36
CA LEU A 48 18.61 3.11 13.55
C LEU A 48 19.21 2.57 14.84
N LEU A 49 19.44 1.26 14.93
CA LEU A 49 20.11 0.63 16.07
C LEU A 49 21.55 1.13 16.21
N LEU A 50 22.31 1.20 15.12
CA LEU A 50 23.68 1.72 15.14
C LEU A 50 23.73 3.19 15.59
N ILE A 51 22.82 4.02 15.09
CA ILE A 51 22.71 5.43 15.50
C ILE A 51 22.31 5.51 16.98
N PHE A 52 21.38 4.67 17.45
CA PHE A 52 20.99 4.62 18.85
C PHE A 52 22.18 4.23 19.74
N LEU A 53 22.93 3.19 19.37
CA LEU A 53 24.13 2.76 20.09
C LEU A 53 25.19 3.86 20.13
N TYR A 54 25.36 4.62 19.04
CA TYR A 54 26.23 5.79 19.03
C TYR A 54 25.81 6.83 20.07
N PHE A 55 24.52 7.18 20.15
CA PHE A 55 24.02 8.10 21.18
C PHE A 55 24.15 7.52 22.60
N LEU A 56 23.89 6.22 22.79
CA LEU A 56 24.04 5.55 24.07
C LEU A 56 25.50 5.57 24.55
N MET A 57 26.45 5.30 23.66
CA MET A 57 27.88 5.34 23.97
C MET A 57 28.35 6.77 24.24
N SER A 58 27.88 7.74 23.44
CA SER A 58 28.16 9.16 23.66
C SER A 58 27.68 9.61 25.05
N TRP A 59 26.47 9.21 25.44
CA TRP A 59 25.93 9.47 26.77
C TRP A 59 26.73 8.76 27.88
N ALA A 60 27.08 7.48 27.68
CA ALA A 60 27.81 6.68 28.67
C ALA A 60 29.27 7.15 28.87
N SER A 61 29.86 7.81 27.87
CA SER A 61 31.26 8.26 27.91
C SER A 61 31.52 9.46 28.84
N GLY A 62 30.51 9.95 29.57
CA GLY A 62 30.69 10.97 30.61
C GLY A 62 31.13 12.35 30.10
N ILE A 63 30.82 12.65 28.84
CA ILE A 63 31.10 13.94 28.20
C ILE A 63 30.31 15.07 28.90
N ARG A 64 30.67 16.34 28.64
CA ARG A 64 29.94 17.54 29.09
C ARG A 64 28.42 17.30 29.09
N GLN A 65 27.78 17.70 30.19
CA GLN A 65 26.37 17.44 30.49
C GLN A 65 25.39 17.81 29.35
N ALA A 66 25.64 18.91 28.64
CA ALA A 66 24.84 19.32 27.48
C ALA A 66 24.85 18.30 26.32
N LEU A 67 25.97 17.61 26.09
CA LEU A 67 26.09 16.56 25.07
C LEU A 67 25.37 15.28 25.52
N ALA A 68 25.38 14.97 26.82
CA ALA A 68 24.65 13.85 27.38
C ALA A 68 23.12 14.05 27.23
N GLU A 69 22.62 15.25 27.48
CA GLU A 69 21.20 15.60 27.28
C GLU A 69 20.80 15.54 25.79
N ALA A 70 21.63 16.07 24.89
CA ALA A 70 21.41 15.99 23.46
C ALA A 70 21.39 14.54 22.95
N ALA A 71 22.24 13.67 23.51
CA ALA A 71 22.25 12.24 23.19
C ALA A 71 20.97 11.53 23.64
N VAL A 72 20.48 11.83 24.85
CA VAL A 72 19.21 11.30 25.36
C VAL A 72 18.02 11.78 24.51
N PHE A 73 18.04 13.04 24.08
CA PHE A 73 17.04 13.57 23.15
C PHE A 73 17.10 12.86 21.78
N GLY A 74 18.30 12.58 21.26
CA GLY A 74 18.49 11.78 20.05
C GLY A 74 17.91 10.36 20.18
N MET A 75 18.17 9.68 21.30
CA MET A 75 17.59 8.36 21.61
C MET A 75 16.05 8.42 21.66
N PHE A 76 15.49 9.47 22.27
CA PHE A 76 14.05 9.71 22.29
C PHE A 76 13.46 9.89 20.89
N LEU A 77 14.10 10.69 20.02
CA LEU A 77 13.63 10.89 18.64
C LEU A 77 13.62 9.58 17.85
N ILE A 78 14.62 8.72 18.04
CA ILE A 78 14.65 7.40 17.40
C ILE A 78 13.46 6.55 17.87
N ASN A 79 13.23 6.48 19.19
CA ASN A 79 12.09 5.73 19.74
C ASN A 79 10.74 6.30 19.29
N LEU A 80 10.60 7.62 19.20
CA LEU A 80 9.42 8.29 18.68
C LEU A 80 9.18 7.95 17.20
N PHE A 81 10.25 7.92 16.40
CA PHE A 81 10.17 7.50 15.00
C PHE A 81 9.72 6.04 14.88
N LEU A 82 10.30 5.14 15.66
CA LEU A 82 9.91 3.72 15.69
C LEU A 82 8.46 3.53 16.13
N LEU A 83 8.00 4.29 17.12
CA LEU A 83 6.60 4.31 17.54
C LEU A 83 5.67 4.76 16.41
N ASN A 84 6.03 5.83 15.70
CA ASN A 84 5.22 6.30 14.58
C ASN A 84 5.13 5.24 13.46
N GLN A 85 6.23 4.57 13.13
CA GLN A 85 6.24 3.45 12.17
C GLN A 85 5.35 2.30 12.63
N LEU A 86 5.38 1.97 13.92
CA LEU A 86 4.53 0.95 14.52
C LEU A 86 3.05 1.31 14.36
N ILE A 87 2.66 2.53 14.72
CA ILE A 87 1.29 3.03 14.57
C ILE A 87 0.88 2.96 13.10
N LEU A 88 1.74 3.43 12.18
CA LEU A 88 1.47 3.41 10.75
C LEU A 88 1.18 1.99 10.26
N SER A 89 2.01 1.01 10.65
CA SER A 89 1.84 -0.39 10.28
C SER A 89 0.53 -0.98 10.81
N ARG A 90 0.11 -0.56 12.01
CA ARG A 90 -1.13 -1.04 12.63
C ARG A 90 -2.37 -0.50 11.91
N VAL A 91 -2.30 0.73 11.42
CA VAL A 91 -3.36 1.40 10.65
C VAL A 91 -3.35 0.97 9.17
N GLU A 92 -2.21 0.58 8.62
CA GLU A 92 -2.11 0.04 7.25
C GLU A 92 -2.83 -1.30 7.10
N ARG A 93 -2.75 -2.18 8.11
CA ARG A 93 -3.38 -3.51 8.09
C ARG A 93 -4.87 -3.50 7.68
N PRO A 94 -5.78 -2.79 8.39
CA PRO A 94 -7.19 -2.79 8.02
C PRO A 94 -7.44 -2.19 6.63
N TYR A 95 -6.59 -1.28 6.17
CA TYR A 95 -6.68 -0.74 4.81
C TYR A 95 -6.31 -1.77 3.75
N ARG A 96 -5.23 -2.54 3.96
CA ARG A 96 -4.84 -3.64 3.06
C ARG A 96 -5.87 -4.78 3.06
N ASP A 97 -6.39 -5.13 4.23
CA ASP A 97 -7.44 -6.16 4.35
C ASP A 97 -8.73 -5.72 3.61
N ALA A 98 -9.09 -4.43 3.66
CA ALA A 98 -10.24 -3.89 2.91
C ALA A 98 -10.00 -3.86 1.39
N LEU A 99 -8.79 -3.54 0.95
CA LEU A 99 -8.40 -3.63 -0.47
C LEU A 99 -8.51 -5.06 -1.00
N ASP A 100 -8.01 -6.04 -0.25
CA ASP A 100 -8.11 -7.45 -0.60
C ASP A 100 -9.57 -7.93 -0.63
N ALA A 101 -10.40 -7.49 0.32
CA ALA A 101 -11.82 -7.83 0.37
C ALA A 101 -12.58 -7.29 -0.86
N TYR A 102 -12.33 -6.04 -1.23
CA TYR A 102 -12.91 -5.43 -2.43
C TYR A 102 -12.45 -6.11 -3.73
N CYS A 103 -11.18 -6.54 -3.80
CA CYS A 103 -10.71 -7.27 -4.97
C CYS A 103 -11.41 -8.63 -5.15
N ARG A 104 -11.91 -9.25 -4.07
CA ARG A 104 -12.68 -10.50 -4.13
C ARG A 104 -14.13 -10.27 -4.52
N ASP A 105 -14.71 -9.15 -4.12
CA ASP A 105 -16.08 -8.76 -4.45
C ASP A 105 -16.17 -7.26 -4.77
N PRO A 106 -15.91 -6.88 -6.04
CA PRO A 106 -15.91 -5.48 -6.46
C PRO A 106 -17.30 -4.85 -6.55
N GLN A 107 -18.36 -5.67 -6.52
CA GLN A 107 -19.74 -5.19 -6.66
C GLN A 107 -20.34 -4.71 -5.32
N ASN A 108 -19.71 -5.07 -4.20
CA ASN A 108 -20.20 -4.68 -2.89
C ASN A 108 -19.76 -3.24 -2.52
N PRO A 109 -20.70 -2.28 -2.41
CA PRO A 109 -20.38 -0.90 -2.08
C PRO A 109 -19.82 -0.71 -0.66
N GLU A 110 -20.13 -1.62 0.29
CA GLU A 110 -19.65 -1.54 1.67
C GLU A 110 -18.12 -1.72 1.74
N ASN A 111 -17.56 -2.55 0.87
CA ASN A 111 -16.12 -2.77 0.76
C ASN A 111 -15.40 -1.49 0.28
N LEU A 112 -16.04 -0.74 -0.61
CA LEU A 112 -15.51 0.52 -1.12
C LEU A 112 -15.48 1.59 -0.02
N ASP A 113 -16.55 1.73 0.76
CA ASP A 113 -16.59 2.65 1.91
C ASP A 113 -15.57 2.29 3.00
N ALA A 114 -15.35 0.99 3.23
CA ALA A 114 -14.31 0.50 4.14
C ALA A 114 -12.90 0.89 3.66
N ILE A 115 -12.60 0.75 2.36
CA ILE A 115 -11.34 1.19 1.77
C ILE A 115 -11.14 2.69 1.98
N TRP A 116 -12.15 3.50 1.66
CA TRP A 116 -12.04 4.96 1.75
C TRP A 116 -11.87 5.44 3.19
N SER A 117 -12.60 4.85 4.14
CA SER A 117 -12.49 5.22 5.56
C SER A 117 -11.15 4.81 6.18
N ALA A 118 -10.68 3.59 5.91
CA ALA A 118 -9.40 3.10 6.42
C ALA A 118 -8.21 3.78 5.73
N GLY A 119 -8.28 3.96 4.40
CA GLY A 119 -7.27 4.61 3.59
C GLY A 119 -7.07 6.08 3.97
N LYS A 120 -8.16 6.83 4.20
CA LYS A 120 -8.08 8.22 4.68
C LYS A 120 -7.29 8.31 5.99
N ARG A 121 -7.60 7.43 6.96
CA ARG A 121 -6.88 7.39 8.25
C ARG A 121 -5.39 7.09 8.06
N PHE A 122 -5.06 6.10 7.24
CA PHE A 122 -3.69 5.71 6.95
C PHE A 122 -2.89 6.84 6.29
N TYR A 123 -3.39 7.40 5.19
CA TYR A 123 -2.67 8.44 4.45
C TYR A 123 -2.61 9.75 5.19
N TYR A 124 -3.63 10.09 5.99
CA TYR A 124 -3.58 11.28 6.83
C TYR A 124 -2.45 11.17 7.85
N LEU A 125 -2.33 10.02 8.53
CA LEU A 125 -1.28 9.79 9.52
C LEU A 125 0.11 9.72 8.87
N ARG A 126 0.20 9.15 7.66
CA ARG A 126 1.45 9.06 6.89
C ARG A 126 1.97 10.41 6.43
N TYR A 127 1.09 11.29 5.97
CA TYR A 127 1.45 12.56 5.35
C TYR A 127 1.23 13.77 6.27
N VAL A 128 0.86 13.58 7.53
CA VAL A 128 0.59 14.68 8.48
C VAL A 128 1.76 15.65 8.57
N PHE A 129 2.99 15.16 8.69
CA PHE A 129 4.17 16.02 8.74
C PHE A 129 4.43 16.72 7.41
N SER A 130 4.24 16.03 6.28
CA SER A 130 4.37 16.62 4.95
C SER A 130 3.37 17.75 4.71
N SER A 131 2.16 17.64 5.26
CA SER A 131 1.12 18.67 5.14
C SER A 131 1.46 19.98 5.85
N ILE A 132 2.34 19.94 6.85
CA ILE A 132 2.80 21.14 7.57
C ILE A 132 3.83 21.90 6.73
N PHE A 133 4.63 21.19 5.92
CA PHE A 133 5.70 21.77 5.10
C PHE A 133 5.29 22.03 3.64
N SER A 134 4.05 21.73 3.26
CA SER A 134 3.61 21.84 1.85
C SER A 134 3.32 23.27 1.40
N GLY A 135 3.15 24.23 2.32
CA GLY A 135 2.78 25.61 1.98
C GLY A 135 1.30 25.79 1.63
N GLU A 136 0.49 24.73 1.71
CA GLU A 136 -0.96 24.75 1.51
C GLU A 136 -1.72 24.51 2.81
N THR A 137 -3.05 24.65 2.79
CA THR A 137 -3.89 24.27 3.92
C THR A 137 -3.76 22.76 4.20
N PRO A 138 -3.35 22.33 5.40
CA PRO A 138 -3.05 20.92 5.69
C PRO A 138 -4.19 19.96 5.38
N THR A 139 -5.44 20.38 5.64
CA THR A 139 -6.63 19.57 5.39
C THR A 139 -6.84 19.29 3.90
N ARG A 140 -6.65 20.29 3.05
CA ARG A 140 -6.79 20.15 1.59
C ARG A 140 -5.70 19.25 1.03
N PHE A 141 -4.44 19.50 1.40
CA PHE A 141 -3.31 18.68 0.98
C PHE A 141 -3.49 17.20 1.35
N LEU A 142 -3.88 16.93 2.60
CA LEU A 142 -4.12 15.56 3.07
C LEU A 142 -5.28 14.91 2.33
N HIS A 143 -6.35 15.64 2.07
CA HIS A 143 -7.50 15.12 1.32
C HIS A 143 -7.13 14.76 -0.13
N GLU A 144 -6.45 15.66 -0.84
CA GLU A 144 -6.06 15.45 -2.24
C GLU A 144 -5.07 14.28 -2.37
N ILE A 145 -4.04 14.21 -1.52
CA ILE A 145 -3.09 13.09 -1.53
C ILE A 145 -3.76 11.77 -1.17
N ALA A 146 -4.59 11.74 -0.12
CA ALA A 146 -5.26 10.51 0.28
C ALA A 146 -6.19 10.01 -0.83
N ALA A 147 -6.97 10.89 -1.46
CA ALA A 147 -7.87 10.50 -2.53
C ALA A 147 -7.14 9.97 -3.76
N GLY A 148 -6.05 10.65 -4.18
CA GLY A 148 -5.22 10.18 -5.29
C GLY A 148 -4.60 8.82 -5.00
N ARG A 149 -3.98 8.66 -3.83
CA ARG A 149 -3.29 7.41 -3.47
C ARG A 149 -4.21 6.23 -3.25
N ILE A 150 -5.38 6.43 -2.64
CA ILE A 150 -6.39 5.36 -2.51
C ILE A 150 -6.85 4.89 -3.88
N ARG A 151 -7.09 5.82 -4.81
CA ARG A 151 -7.50 5.49 -6.18
C ARG A 151 -6.43 4.69 -6.92
N ASP A 152 -5.17 5.13 -6.84
CA ASP A 152 -4.03 4.43 -7.43
C ASP A 152 -3.91 3.00 -6.86
N ASP A 153 -3.95 2.86 -5.52
CA ASP A 153 -3.86 1.56 -4.85
C ASP A 153 -5.02 0.62 -5.21
N VAL A 154 -6.26 1.13 -5.33
CA VAL A 154 -7.41 0.34 -5.78
C VAL A 154 -7.20 -0.12 -7.23
N GLN A 155 -6.77 0.78 -8.11
CA GLN A 155 -6.51 0.46 -9.51
C GLN A 155 -5.39 -0.58 -9.66
N ASP A 156 -4.30 -0.43 -8.90
CA ASP A 156 -3.18 -1.37 -8.89
C ASP A 156 -3.58 -2.73 -8.30
N SER A 157 -4.38 -2.73 -7.23
CA SER A 157 -4.85 -3.98 -6.60
C SER A 157 -5.80 -4.74 -7.52
N LEU A 158 -6.73 -4.03 -8.20
CA LEU A 158 -7.62 -4.61 -9.21
C LEU A 158 -6.84 -5.10 -10.44
N ARG A 159 -5.80 -4.39 -10.87
CA ARG A 159 -4.92 -4.86 -11.95
C ARG A 159 -4.19 -6.13 -11.55
N GLN A 160 -3.55 -6.15 -10.37
CA GLN A 160 -2.84 -7.33 -9.88
C GLN A 160 -3.78 -8.53 -9.72
N HIS A 161 -4.96 -8.36 -9.12
CA HIS A 161 -5.95 -9.43 -9.02
C HIS A 161 -6.55 -9.82 -10.38
N GLY A 162 -6.81 -8.85 -11.26
CA GLY A 162 -7.29 -9.09 -12.63
C GLY A 162 -6.35 -9.96 -13.45
N LEU A 163 -5.04 -9.72 -13.31
CA LEU A 163 -3.97 -10.52 -13.92
C LEU A 163 -3.82 -11.89 -13.26
N THR A 164 -3.89 -11.96 -11.92
CA THR A 164 -3.63 -13.20 -11.17
C THR A 164 -4.83 -14.17 -11.18
N GLN A 165 -6.06 -13.65 -11.26
CA GLN A 165 -7.31 -14.43 -11.21
C GLN A 165 -8.12 -14.43 -12.51
N HIS A 166 -7.62 -13.83 -13.60
CA HIS A 166 -8.38 -13.69 -14.86
C HIS A 166 -9.73 -12.96 -14.68
N PHE A 167 -9.79 -12.02 -13.72
CA PHE A 167 -11.01 -11.28 -13.42
C PHE A 167 -11.49 -10.44 -14.62
N ILE A 168 -10.55 -10.03 -15.46
CA ILE A 168 -10.82 -9.42 -16.77
C ILE A 168 -10.96 -10.56 -17.77
N SER A 169 -12.20 -11.02 -17.91
CA SER A 169 -12.59 -12.10 -18.80
C SER A 169 -13.81 -11.71 -19.62
N LEU A 170 -14.06 -12.44 -20.70
CA LEU A 170 -15.28 -12.35 -21.50
C LEU A 170 -16.53 -12.43 -20.62
N LYS A 171 -16.53 -13.29 -19.61
CA LYS A 171 -17.65 -13.43 -18.67
C LYS A 171 -17.88 -12.16 -17.83
N GLY A 172 -16.80 -11.54 -17.34
CA GLY A 172 -16.87 -10.26 -16.63
C GLY A 172 -17.36 -9.12 -17.53
N MET A 173 -16.89 -9.07 -18.78
CA MET A 173 -17.34 -8.10 -19.77
C MET A 173 -18.83 -8.25 -20.10
N ILE A 174 -19.32 -9.48 -20.26
CA ILE A 174 -20.73 -9.77 -20.52
C ILE A 174 -21.59 -9.36 -19.31
N ALA A 175 -21.19 -9.72 -18.08
CA ALA A 175 -21.93 -9.32 -16.88
C ALA A 175 -22.00 -7.79 -16.70
N TYR A 176 -20.93 -7.07 -17.07
CA TYR A 176 -20.94 -5.60 -17.08
C TYR A 176 -21.92 -5.04 -18.12
N LEU A 177 -21.93 -5.59 -19.35
CA LEU A 177 -22.86 -5.17 -20.41
C LEU A 177 -24.31 -5.46 -20.02
N GLU A 178 -24.60 -6.62 -19.44
CA GLU A 178 -25.93 -6.96 -18.91
C GLU A 178 -26.37 -5.97 -17.81
N GLY A 179 -25.45 -5.56 -16.94
CA GLY A 179 -25.71 -4.52 -15.93
C GLY A 179 -26.04 -3.16 -16.55
N LEU A 180 -25.35 -2.75 -17.60
CA LEU A 180 -25.66 -1.50 -18.33
C LEU A 180 -27.01 -1.57 -19.05
N LEU A 181 -27.30 -2.70 -19.70
CA LEU A 181 -28.59 -2.96 -20.36
C LEU A 181 -29.77 -2.90 -19.40
N ALA A 182 -29.59 -3.39 -18.17
CA ALA A 182 -30.61 -3.35 -17.13
C ALA A 182 -30.85 -1.93 -16.59
N GLN A 183 -29.82 -1.07 -16.56
CA GLN A 183 -29.89 0.29 -16.02
C GLN A 183 -30.44 1.31 -17.03
N ASP A 184 -30.35 1.05 -18.33
CA ASP A 184 -30.76 2.00 -19.36
C ASP A 184 -32.29 1.97 -19.60
N GLU A 185 -33.03 2.90 -19.01
CA GLU A 185 -34.50 2.99 -19.15
C GLU A 185 -34.99 3.36 -20.57
N PHE A 186 -34.12 3.91 -21.43
CA PHE A 186 -34.51 4.47 -22.73
C PHE A 186 -34.47 3.46 -23.88
N LEU A 187 -33.84 2.30 -23.69
CA LEU A 187 -33.76 1.27 -24.71
C LEU A 187 -35.08 0.47 -24.81
N PRO A 188 -35.59 0.21 -26.03
CA PRO A 188 -36.75 -0.66 -26.22
C PRO A 188 -36.53 -2.05 -25.63
N GLN A 189 -37.54 -2.59 -24.93
CA GLN A 189 -37.43 -3.89 -24.27
C GLN A 189 -37.06 -5.03 -25.24
N GLU A 190 -37.63 -5.01 -26.46
CA GLU A 190 -37.30 -5.99 -27.51
C GLU A 190 -35.81 -5.97 -27.88
N PHE A 191 -35.19 -4.80 -27.88
CA PHE A 191 -33.75 -4.66 -28.14
C PHE A 191 -32.93 -5.19 -26.97
N LYS A 192 -33.34 -4.92 -25.73
CA LYS A 192 -32.67 -5.45 -24.54
C LYS A 192 -32.69 -6.98 -24.51
N ASP A 193 -33.84 -7.58 -24.80
CA ASP A 193 -34.01 -9.03 -24.82
C ASP A 193 -33.19 -9.68 -25.93
N LEU A 194 -33.11 -9.03 -27.11
CA LEU A 194 -32.28 -9.47 -28.23
C LEU A 194 -30.79 -9.44 -27.87
N VAL A 195 -30.29 -8.32 -27.35
CA VAL A 195 -28.87 -8.17 -26.99
C VAL A 195 -28.50 -9.12 -25.84
N GLN A 196 -29.38 -9.30 -24.85
CA GLN A 196 -29.13 -10.26 -23.77
C GLN A 196 -29.01 -11.69 -24.30
N LYS A 197 -29.86 -12.08 -25.26
CA LYS A 197 -29.77 -13.39 -25.91
C LYS A 197 -28.48 -13.56 -26.71
N GLU A 198 -28.08 -12.55 -27.47
CA GLU A 198 -26.83 -12.57 -28.25
C GLU A 198 -25.60 -12.65 -27.34
N LEU A 199 -25.58 -11.91 -26.22
CA LEU A 199 -24.50 -11.97 -25.22
C LEU A 199 -24.38 -13.38 -24.61
N GLN A 200 -25.50 -14.04 -24.31
CA GLN A 200 -25.50 -15.41 -23.80
C GLN A 200 -25.06 -16.44 -24.86
N GLU A 201 -25.38 -16.24 -26.14
CA GLU A 201 -24.87 -17.08 -27.22
C GLU A 201 -23.36 -16.85 -27.44
N PHE A 202 -22.91 -15.60 -27.39
CA PHE A 202 -21.50 -15.24 -27.51
C PHE A 202 -20.63 -15.88 -26.41
N GLN A 203 -21.15 -15.98 -25.18
CA GLN A 203 -20.49 -16.66 -24.06
C GLN A 203 -20.24 -18.16 -24.30
N LYS A 204 -21.05 -18.82 -25.14
CA LYS A 204 -20.97 -20.28 -25.36
C LYS A 204 -19.81 -20.70 -26.26
N HIS A 205 -19.11 -19.75 -26.91
CA HIS A 205 -18.03 -20.05 -27.85
C HIS A 205 -16.64 -20.08 -27.16
N PRO A 206 -16.04 -21.26 -26.93
CA PRO A 206 -14.80 -21.38 -26.14
C PRO A 206 -13.58 -20.76 -26.84
N TRP A 207 -13.57 -20.75 -28.17
CA TRP A 207 -12.51 -20.11 -28.96
C TRP A 207 -12.53 -18.59 -28.79
N VAL A 208 -13.71 -17.97 -28.80
CA VAL A 208 -13.89 -16.52 -28.61
C VAL A 208 -13.52 -16.12 -27.18
N GLU A 209 -13.93 -16.91 -26.18
CA GLU A 209 -13.52 -16.73 -24.78
C GLU A 209 -12.00 -16.73 -24.66
N GLY A 210 -11.32 -17.70 -25.28
CA GLY A 210 -9.85 -17.78 -25.28
C GLY A 210 -9.19 -16.55 -25.90
N GLN A 211 -9.61 -16.14 -27.10
CA GLN A 211 -9.01 -15.01 -27.82
C GLN A 211 -9.25 -13.68 -27.11
N ILE A 212 -10.47 -13.44 -26.60
CA ILE A 212 -10.81 -12.20 -25.90
C ILE A 212 -10.08 -12.13 -24.56
N ASN A 213 -10.02 -13.22 -23.80
CA ASN A 213 -9.27 -13.24 -22.54
C ASN A 213 -7.76 -13.04 -22.77
N GLU A 214 -7.21 -13.61 -23.84
CA GLU A 214 -5.81 -13.41 -24.21
C GLU A 214 -5.54 -11.96 -24.64
N TYR A 215 -6.40 -11.37 -25.46
CA TYR A 215 -6.34 -9.96 -25.83
C TYR A 215 -6.41 -9.05 -24.60
N LEU A 216 -7.37 -9.29 -23.70
CA LEU A 216 -7.54 -8.52 -22.48
C LEU A 216 -6.31 -8.63 -21.57
N ARG A 217 -5.75 -9.84 -21.41
CA ARG A 217 -4.50 -10.07 -20.67
C ARG A 217 -3.32 -9.31 -21.30
N LEU A 218 -3.11 -9.48 -22.61
CA LEU A 218 -2.02 -8.82 -23.33
C LEU A 218 -2.16 -7.30 -23.30
N SER A 219 -3.38 -6.76 -23.35
CA SER A 219 -3.63 -5.31 -23.27
C SER A 219 -3.22 -4.72 -21.93
N LEU A 220 -3.27 -5.52 -20.86
CA LEU A 220 -2.90 -5.10 -19.51
C LEU A 220 -1.43 -5.32 -19.20
N GLU A 221 -0.87 -6.45 -19.63
CA GLU A 221 0.53 -6.81 -19.32
C GLU A 221 1.53 -6.18 -20.28
N ASN A 222 1.23 -6.21 -21.58
CA ASN A 222 2.15 -5.81 -22.65
C ASN A 222 1.36 -5.26 -23.85
N PRO A 223 0.74 -4.07 -23.74
CA PRO A 223 -0.05 -3.49 -24.83
C PRO A 223 0.78 -3.30 -26.12
N GLU A 224 2.09 -3.17 -25.98
CA GLU A 224 3.04 -3.10 -27.10
C GLU A 224 3.03 -4.37 -27.96
N LYS A 225 2.75 -5.56 -27.40
CA LYS A 225 2.63 -6.81 -28.19
C LYS A 225 1.43 -6.81 -29.12
N ILE A 226 0.39 -6.05 -28.79
CA ILE A 226 -0.84 -5.93 -29.59
C ILE A 226 -0.66 -4.87 -30.66
N HIS A 227 -0.15 -3.70 -30.27
CA HIS A 227 -0.12 -2.53 -31.14
C HIS A 227 1.18 -2.36 -31.93
N ASN A 228 2.32 -2.84 -31.41
CA ASN A 228 3.67 -2.68 -32.00
C ASN A 228 4.54 -3.94 -31.81
N PRO A 229 4.17 -5.09 -32.42
CA PRO A 229 4.81 -6.39 -32.15
C PRO A 229 6.30 -6.44 -32.51
N GLU A 230 6.74 -5.67 -33.51
CA GLU A 230 8.16 -5.61 -33.94
C GLU A 230 9.06 -4.96 -32.87
N TRP A 231 8.54 -3.98 -32.13
CA TRP A 231 9.26 -3.28 -31.07
C TRP A 231 9.44 -4.15 -29.82
N SER A 232 8.40 -4.92 -29.45
CA SER A 232 8.46 -5.87 -28.34
C SER A 232 9.51 -6.98 -28.60
N GLN A 233 9.60 -7.49 -29.84
CA GLN A 233 10.58 -8.50 -30.21
C GLN A 233 12.03 -7.98 -30.16
N LEU A 234 12.24 -6.69 -30.46
CA LEU A 234 13.56 -6.05 -30.36
C LEU A 234 14.01 -5.90 -28.90
N TRP A 235 13.09 -5.51 -28.01
CA TRP A 235 13.33 -5.39 -26.56
C TRP A 235 13.60 -6.74 -25.87
N GLU A 236 12.86 -7.79 -26.22
CA GLU A 236 13.10 -9.16 -25.71
C GLU A 236 14.47 -9.68 -26.17
N LYS A 237 14.88 -9.39 -27.41
CA LYS A 237 16.23 -9.74 -27.90
C LYS A 237 17.36 -9.00 -27.19
N THR A 238 17.16 -7.73 -26.82
CA THR A 238 18.19 -6.93 -26.13
C THR A 238 18.30 -7.24 -24.63
N SER A 239 17.20 -7.66 -24.00
CA SER A 239 17.19 -8.07 -22.59
C SER A 239 17.73 -9.49 -22.35
N ALA A 240 17.65 -10.38 -23.36
CA ALA A 240 18.25 -11.72 -23.31
C ALA A 240 19.77 -11.75 -23.56
N THR A 241 20.38 -10.63 -23.96
CA THR A 241 21.83 -10.52 -24.23
C THR A 241 22.63 -9.88 -23.09
N LYS A 242 22.03 -9.68 -21.91
CA LYS A 242 22.71 -9.31 -20.65
C LYS A 242 22.71 -10.48 -19.68
#